data_AF-A0A9D5VYT4-F1
#
_entry.id   AF-A0A9D5VYT4-F1
#
_cell.length_a   1.000
_cell.length_b   1.000
_cell.length_c   1.000
_cell.angle_alpha   90.00
_cell.angle_beta   90.00
_cell.angle_gamma   90.00
#
_symmetry.space_group_name_H-M   'P 1'
#
loop_
_entity.id
_entity.type
_entity.pdbx_description
1 polymer ?
#
loop_
_entity_poly.entity_id
_entity_poly.type
_entity_poly.pdbx_seq_one_letter_code
_entity_poly.pdbx_strand_id
1 'polypeptide(L)'
;MKKQQQNNDTLFTDDFPIVLSQLELDKAIQEFSQYDPYYVLSGCHEDNRKEIFDTLWRVFKDYADSHFLKQYKTQFHQRTWEMYVGYLLLQNNFKIKPLDKGPDFIVDDRAYIECVTCSHGDTANPYSVPHMPVSTIDDVRVYDVPVNEMILRITQALSEKYQKYQ
;
A
#
# COMPACT_ATOMS: atom_id res chain seq x y z
N MET A 1 -18.94 24.84 -11.56
CA MET A 1 -17.59 25.32 -11.20
C MET A 1 -16.69 24.10 -11.03
N LYS A 2 -15.78 23.85 -11.99
CA LYS A 2 -14.81 22.75 -11.89
C LYS A 2 -13.75 23.17 -10.86
N LYS A 3 -13.63 22.46 -9.74
CA LYS A 3 -12.51 22.65 -8.82
C LYS A 3 -11.23 22.35 -9.60
N GLN A 4 -10.32 23.32 -9.65
CA GLN A 4 -8.95 23.09 -10.11
C GLN A 4 -8.35 22.03 -9.20
N GLN A 5 -8.20 20.82 -9.73
CA GLN A 5 -7.48 19.75 -9.08
C GLN A 5 -6.01 20.16 -9.16
N GLN A 6 -5.42 20.54 -8.02
CA GLN A 6 -3.98 20.74 -7.93
C GLN A 6 -3.31 19.49 -8.50
N ASN A 7 -2.60 19.67 -9.60
CA ASN A 7 -1.96 18.61 -10.36
C ASN A 7 -0.68 18.18 -9.60
N ASN A 8 -0.85 17.58 -8.42
CA ASN A 8 0.24 16.93 -7.71
C ASN A 8 0.38 15.52 -8.29
N ASP A 9 1.39 15.35 -9.12
CA ASP A 9 1.79 14.06 -9.69
C ASP A 9 2.53 13.18 -8.67
N THR A 10 2.58 13.59 -7.39
CA THR A 10 3.18 12.83 -6.29
C THR A 10 2.21 12.62 -5.12
N LEU A 11 2.34 11.44 -4.49
CA LEU A 11 1.66 11.10 -3.23
C LEU A 11 2.47 11.48 -1.99
N PHE A 12 3.75 11.84 -2.13
CA PHE A 12 4.61 12.16 -0.99
C PHE A 12 4.72 13.68 -0.82
N THR A 13 3.81 14.24 -0.02
CA THR A 13 3.74 15.69 0.21
C THR A 13 4.37 16.13 1.52
N ASP A 14 4.68 15.21 2.41
CA ASP A 14 5.26 15.49 3.72
C ASP A 14 6.79 15.47 3.65
N ASP A 15 7.43 16.25 4.49
CA ASP A 15 8.89 16.34 4.57
C ASP A 15 9.42 15.22 5.47
N PHE A 16 9.81 14.11 4.84
CA PHE A 16 10.34 12.94 5.53
C PHE A 16 11.86 12.99 5.64
N PRO A 17 12.44 12.66 6.81
CA PRO A 17 13.89 12.54 6.94
C PRO A 17 14.39 11.36 6.10
N ILE A 18 15.59 11.47 5.56
CA ILE A 18 16.30 10.33 4.97
C ILE A 18 16.81 9.45 6.11
N VAL A 19 16.44 8.16 6.09
CA VAL A 19 16.85 7.19 7.12
C VAL A 19 17.83 6.17 6.53
N LEU A 20 18.89 5.87 7.27
CA LEU A 20 19.94 4.92 6.86
C LEU A 20 20.04 3.70 7.80
N SER A 21 19.25 3.68 8.87
CA SER A 21 19.24 2.62 9.87
C SER A 21 17.84 2.32 10.38
N GLN A 22 17.64 1.10 10.91
CA GLN A 22 16.37 0.70 11.52
C GLN A 22 15.98 1.63 12.69
N LEU A 23 16.95 2.07 13.49
CA LEU A 23 16.69 2.97 14.63
C LEU A 23 16.15 4.33 14.19
N GLU A 24 16.64 4.88 13.08
CA GLU A 24 16.14 6.14 12.52
C GLU A 24 14.75 5.96 11.91
N LEU A 25 14.52 4.84 11.23
CA LEU A 25 13.21 4.49 10.70
C LEU A 25 12.17 4.33 11.82
N ASP A 26 12.50 3.65 12.91
CA ASP A 26 11.59 3.45 14.04
C ASP A 26 11.20 4.80 14.68
N LYS A 27 12.16 5.72 14.78
CA LYS A 27 11.91 7.10 15.25
C LYS A 27 10.98 7.86 14.29
N ALA A 28 11.20 7.75 12.99
CA ALA A 28 10.34 8.38 11.99
C ALA A 28 8.92 7.81 12.06
N ILE A 29 8.76 6.48 12.17
CA ILE A 29 7.44 5.85 12.33
C ILE A 29 6.75 6.33 13.61
N GLN A 30 7.49 6.53 14.70
CA GLN A 30 6.93 7.07 15.94
C GLN A 30 6.50 8.54 15.79
N GLU A 31 7.33 9.36 15.14
CA GLU A 31 7.03 10.77 14.87
C GLU A 31 5.80 10.93 13.97
N PHE A 32 5.68 10.09 12.96
CA PHE A 32 4.57 10.06 11.99
C PHE A 32 3.56 8.95 12.29
N SER A 33 3.30 8.67 13.57
CA SER A 33 2.43 7.56 14.02
C SER A 33 0.98 7.63 13.54
N GLN A 34 0.53 8.79 13.07
CA GLN A 34 -0.78 8.94 12.43
C GLN A 34 -0.86 8.33 11.02
N TYR A 35 0.28 8.04 10.39
CA TYR A 35 0.36 7.48 9.05
C TYR A 35 0.60 5.98 9.06
N ASP A 36 0.30 5.34 7.94
CA ASP A 36 0.67 3.96 7.69
C ASP A 36 2.21 3.83 7.73
N PRO A 37 2.78 2.90 8.50
CA PRO A 37 4.24 2.72 8.58
C PRO A 37 4.89 2.50 7.20
N TYR A 38 4.17 1.89 6.25
CA TYR A 38 4.67 1.70 4.89
C TYR A 38 4.72 3.01 4.09
N TYR A 39 3.86 3.99 4.41
CA TYR A 39 3.95 5.35 3.85
C TYR A 39 5.22 6.04 4.32
N VAL A 40 5.44 6.04 5.64
CA VAL A 40 6.60 6.65 6.27
C VAL A 40 7.89 6.01 5.74
N LEU A 41 7.96 4.67 5.73
CA LEU A 41 9.08 3.93 5.15
C LEU A 41 9.36 4.36 3.70
N SER A 42 8.32 4.42 2.87
CA SER A 42 8.48 4.77 1.45
C SER A 42 8.88 6.23 1.25
N GLY A 43 8.50 7.11 2.17
CA GLY A 43 8.89 8.52 2.19
C GLY A 43 10.30 8.76 2.72
N CYS A 44 10.78 7.94 3.65
CA CYS A 44 12.07 8.10 4.33
C CYS A 44 13.26 7.47 3.60
N HIS A 45 13.03 6.52 2.69
CA HIS A 45 14.13 5.94 1.91
C HIS A 45 14.56 6.85 0.75
N GLU A 46 15.87 6.98 0.56
CA GLU A 46 16.49 7.70 -0.58
C GLU A 46 16.34 6.96 -1.92
N ASP A 47 15.92 5.70 -1.88
CA ASP A 47 15.70 4.88 -3.07
C ASP A 47 14.60 5.45 -3.99
N ASN A 48 14.52 4.89 -5.20
CA ASN A 48 13.51 5.20 -6.22
C ASN A 48 12.06 4.81 -5.85
N ARG A 49 11.76 4.49 -4.59
CA ARG A 49 10.42 4.06 -4.13
C ARG A 49 9.35 5.11 -4.42
N LYS A 50 9.65 6.39 -4.13
CA LYS A 50 8.72 7.50 -4.40
C LYS A 50 8.41 7.59 -5.90
N GLU A 51 9.43 7.48 -6.73
CA GLU A 51 9.31 7.55 -8.19
C GLU A 51 8.45 6.42 -8.77
N ILE A 52 8.52 5.22 -8.17
CA ILE A 52 7.66 4.08 -8.55
C ILE A 52 6.20 4.43 -8.27
N PHE A 53 5.87 4.88 -7.06
CA PHE A 53 4.49 5.26 -6.73
C PHE A 53 3.99 6.45 -7.53
N ASP A 54 4.85 7.45 -7.81
CA ASP A 54 4.49 8.60 -8.63
C ASP A 54 4.19 8.20 -10.08
N THR A 55 4.94 7.24 -10.63
CA THR A 55 4.67 6.63 -11.94
C THR A 55 3.30 5.95 -11.96
N LEU A 56 3.00 5.14 -10.95
CA LEU A 56 1.70 4.47 -10.83
C LEU A 56 0.57 5.49 -10.70
N TRP A 57 0.75 6.49 -9.84
CA TRP A 57 -0.24 7.52 -9.55
C TRP A 57 -0.59 8.36 -10.77
N ARG A 58 0.41 8.75 -11.59
CA ARG A 58 0.18 9.52 -12.81
C ARG A 58 -0.80 8.86 -13.78
N VAL A 59 -0.80 7.52 -13.84
CA VAL A 59 -1.71 6.75 -14.69
C VAL A 59 -3.05 6.49 -13.98
N PHE A 60 -3.00 6.20 -12.67
CA PHE A 60 -4.17 5.76 -11.93
C PHE A 60 -5.06 6.90 -11.40
N LYS A 61 -4.56 8.13 -11.26
CA LYS A 61 -5.24 9.23 -10.55
C LYS A 61 -6.67 9.51 -11.00
N ASP A 62 -6.95 9.38 -12.29
CA ASP A 62 -8.28 9.63 -12.87
C ASP A 62 -9.26 8.45 -12.65
N TYR A 63 -8.75 7.33 -12.12
CA TYR A 63 -9.48 6.11 -11.82
C TYR A 63 -9.51 5.78 -10.32
N ALA A 64 -8.99 6.68 -9.48
CA ALA A 64 -9.07 6.53 -8.03
C ALA A 64 -10.48 6.90 -7.52
N ASP A 65 -10.96 6.21 -6.48
CA ASP A 65 -12.23 6.55 -5.85
C ASP A 65 -12.15 7.87 -5.06
N SER A 66 -13.30 8.40 -4.65
CA SER A 66 -13.38 9.73 -4.02
C SER A 66 -12.72 9.82 -2.63
N HIS A 67 -12.43 8.69 -2.00
CA HIS A 67 -11.79 8.59 -0.69
C HIS A 67 -10.29 8.35 -0.77
N PHE A 68 -9.74 7.96 -1.93
CA PHE A 68 -8.33 7.58 -2.08
C PHE A 68 -7.37 8.62 -1.48
N LEU A 69 -7.48 9.88 -1.90
CA LEU A 69 -6.61 10.97 -1.44
C LEU A 69 -6.76 11.29 0.06
N LYS A 70 -7.86 10.87 0.69
CA LYS A 70 -8.06 11.03 2.14
C LYS A 70 -7.50 9.87 2.94
N GLN A 71 -7.31 8.70 2.32
CA GLN A 71 -7.00 7.46 3.01
C GLN A 71 -5.60 6.94 2.71
N TYR A 72 -4.97 7.32 1.58
CA TYR A 72 -3.70 6.74 1.18
C TYR A 72 -2.61 6.90 2.26
N LYS A 73 -2.56 8.02 3.00
CA LYS A 73 -1.55 8.19 4.05
C LYS A 73 -1.73 7.25 5.25
N THR A 74 -2.96 6.83 5.54
CA THR A 74 -3.30 6.01 6.73
C THR A 74 -3.58 4.54 6.39
N GLN A 75 -3.72 4.22 5.11
CA GLN A 75 -3.97 2.88 4.58
C GLN A 75 -3.09 2.64 3.34
N PHE A 76 -1.83 3.05 3.41
CA PHE A 76 -0.95 3.15 2.26
C PHE A 76 -0.71 1.81 1.60
N HIS A 77 -0.52 0.74 2.37
CA HIS A 77 -0.35 -0.60 1.80
C HIS A 77 -1.57 -1.02 0.97
N GLN A 78 -2.77 -0.87 1.51
CA GLN A 78 -4.02 -1.21 0.83
C GLN A 78 -4.28 -0.32 -0.40
N ARG A 79 -4.16 1.00 -0.25
CA ARG A 79 -4.45 1.95 -1.34
C ARG A 79 -3.42 1.86 -2.48
N THR A 80 -2.15 1.63 -2.17
CA THR A 80 -1.14 1.42 -3.21
C THR A 80 -1.30 0.09 -3.93
N TRP A 81 -1.83 -0.94 -3.26
CA TRP A 81 -2.18 -2.21 -3.91
C TRP A 81 -3.31 -2.04 -4.92
N GLU A 82 -4.39 -1.33 -4.55
CA GLU A 82 -5.46 -0.96 -5.50
C GLU A 82 -4.90 -0.19 -6.69
N MET A 83 -4.06 0.82 -6.43
CA MET A 83 -3.42 1.62 -7.47
C MET A 83 -2.56 0.77 -8.40
N TYR A 84 -1.78 -0.17 -7.86
CA TYR A 84 -0.94 -1.07 -8.65
C TYR A 84 -1.77 -2.00 -9.55
N VAL A 85 -2.83 -2.60 -9.01
CA VAL A 85 -3.74 -3.45 -9.78
C VAL A 85 -4.44 -2.63 -10.88
N GLY A 86 -4.96 -1.44 -10.54
CA GLY A 86 -5.56 -0.53 -11.50
C GLY A 86 -4.60 -0.12 -12.61
N TYR A 87 -3.35 0.21 -12.26
CA TYR A 87 -2.29 0.49 -13.23
C TYR A 87 -2.08 -0.68 -14.19
N LEU A 88 -1.93 -1.90 -13.69
CA LEU A 88 -1.73 -3.09 -14.53
C LEU A 88 -2.91 -3.34 -15.48
N LEU A 89 -4.14 -3.17 -15.02
CA LEU A 89 -5.33 -3.30 -15.85
C LEU A 89 -5.32 -2.29 -16.99
N LEU A 90 -5.01 -1.02 -16.69
CA LEU A 90 -4.92 0.04 -17.68
C LEU A 90 -3.79 -0.20 -18.69
N GLN A 91 -2.61 -0.66 -18.24
CA GLN A 91 -1.50 -1.01 -19.14
C GLN A 91 -1.85 -2.16 -20.09
N ASN A 92 -2.77 -3.04 -19.68
CA ASN A 92 -3.26 -4.14 -20.51
C ASN A 92 -4.52 -3.76 -21.31
N ASN A 93 -4.84 -2.46 -21.44
CA ASN A 93 -5.95 -1.91 -22.23
C ASN A 93 -7.35 -2.31 -21.73
N PHE A 94 -7.49 -2.72 -20.47
CA PHE A 94 -8.79 -2.92 -19.86
C PHE A 94 -9.42 -1.58 -19.45
N LYS A 95 -10.75 -1.49 -19.53
CA LYS A 95 -11.49 -0.34 -18.99
C LYS A 95 -11.86 -0.64 -17.55
N ILE A 96 -11.46 0.26 -16.64
CA ILE A 96 -11.81 0.14 -15.22
C ILE A 96 -12.77 1.26 -14.82
N LYS A 97 -13.71 0.94 -13.91
CA LYS A 97 -14.56 1.91 -13.24
C LYS A 97 -14.37 1.76 -11.73
N PRO A 98 -13.95 2.81 -11.01
CA PRO A 98 -13.90 2.78 -9.56
C PRO A 98 -15.31 2.85 -8.97
N LEU A 99 -15.46 2.33 -7.76
CA LEU A 99 -16.67 2.49 -6.96
C LEU A 99 -16.31 3.01 -5.57
N ASP A 100 -17.14 3.90 -5.03
CA ASP A 100 -17.02 4.33 -3.63
C ASP A 100 -17.51 3.25 -2.64
N LYS A 101 -18.25 2.25 -3.13
CA LYS A 101 -18.85 1.17 -2.34
C LYS A 101 -18.88 -0.13 -3.14
N GLY A 102 -18.57 -1.23 -2.44
CA GLY A 102 -18.52 -2.57 -3.05
C GLY A 102 -17.11 -2.86 -3.55
N PRO A 103 -16.95 -3.54 -4.71
CA PRO A 103 -15.64 -3.88 -5.25
C PRO A 103 -14.86 -2.63 -5.64
N ASP A 104 -13.53 -2.69 -5.54
CA ASP A 104 -12.66 -1.56 -5.88
C ASP A 104 -12.73 -1.22 -7.38
N PHE A 105 -12.86 -2.24 -8.25
CA PHE A 105 -12.96 -2.05 -9.70
C PHE A 105 -14.09 -2.88 -10.33
N ILE A 106 -14.76 -2.27 -11.30
CA ILE A 106 -15.45 -3.00 -12.37
C ILE A 106 -14.56 -2.96 -13.62
N VAL A 107 -14.24 -4.13 -14.17
CA VAL A 107 -13.44 -4.28 -15.38
C VAL A 107 -14.32 -4.69 -16.55
N ASP A 108 -14.29 -3.89 -17.63
CA ASP A 108 -15.03 -4.10 -18.88
C ASP A 108 -16.54 -4.41 -18.69
N ASP A 109 -17.14 -3.91 -17.60
CA ASP A 109 -18.53 -4.20 -17.21
C ASP A 109 -18.84 -5.71 -17.08
N ARG A 110 -17.82 -6.53 -16.81
CA ARG A 110 -17.91 -7.99 -16.77
C ARG A 110 -17.33 -8.62 -15.53
N ALA A 111 -16.27 -8.05 -14.97
CA ALA A 111 -15.60 -8.57 -13.79
C ALA A 111 -15.59 -7.53 -12.68
N TYR A 112 -15.72 -8.01 -11.45
CA TYR A 112 -15.63 -7.22 -10.23
C TYR A 112 -14.36 -7.64 -9.50
N ILE A 113 -13.51 -6.67 -9.15
CA ILE A 113 -12.24 -6.92 -8.47
C ILE A 113 -12.29 -6.22 -7.11
N GLU A 114 -12.08 -7.00 -6.06
CA GLU A 114 -11.76 -6.51 -4.71
C GLU A 114 -10.27 -6.74 -4.48
N CYS A 115 -9.54 -5.69 -4.19
CA CYS A 115 -8.15 -5.70 -3.82
C CYS A 115 -8.04 -5.89 -2.30
N VAL A 116 -7.22 -6.83 -1.86
CA VAL A 116 -7.06 -7.14 -0.43
C VAL A 116 -5.58 -7.28 -0.13
N THR A 117 -5.11 -6.51 0.86
CA THR A 117 -3.79 -6.68 1.45
C THR A 117 -3.90 -7.38 2.80
N CYS A 118 -2.87 -8.15 3.17
CA CYS A 118 -2.73 -8.71 4.50
C CYS A 118 -1.67 -7.93 5.30
N SER A 119 -1.91 -7.76 6.60
CA SER A 119 -0.91 -7.24 7.52
C SER A 119 -0.08 -8.35 8.15
N HIS A 120 1.04 -7.98 8.79
CA HIS A 120 1.84 -8.86 9.65
C HIS A 120 1.02 -9.56 10.75
N GLY A 121 -0.14 -9.00 11.10
CA GLY A 121 -0.95 -9.49 12.21
C GLY A 121 -0.59 -8.80 13.52
N ASP A 122 -1.34 -9.13 14.57
CA ASP A 122 -1.03 -8.67 15.92
C ASP A 122 0.28 -9.32 16.38
N THR A 123 1.24 -8.51 16.81
CA THR A 123 2.53 -8.98 17.35
C THR A 123 2.39 -9.89 18.58
N ALA A 124 1.27 -9.84 19.29
CA ALA A 124 0.97 -10.76 20.38
C ALA A 124 0.50 -12.15 19.90
N ASN A 125 0.17 -12.29 18.61
CA ASN A 125 -0.27 -13.54 18.00
C ASN A 125 0.94 -14.37 17.56
N PRO A 126 1.07 -15.65 17.97
CA PRO A 126 2.17 -16.52 17.57
C PRO A 126 2.21 -16.82 16.06
N TYR A 127 1.12 -16.57 15.33
CA TYR A 127 1.03 -16.72 13.88
C TYR A 127 1.22 -15.40 13.12
N SER A 128 1.74 -14.37 13.78
CA SER A 128 2.13 -13.12 13.12
C SER A 128 3.39 -13.32 12.28
N VAL A 129 3.47 -12.59 11.18
CA VAL A 129 4.69 -12.51 10.38
C VAL A 129 5.62 -11.49 11.04
N PRO A 130 6.85 -11.85 11.41
CA PRO A 130 7.79 -10.91 12.01
C PRO A 130 8.16 -9.78 11.04
N HIS A 131 8.47 -8.61 11.59
CA HIS A 131 9.05 -7.53 10.81
C HIS A 131 10.43 -7.94 10.27
N MET A 132 10.64 -7.79 8.96
CA MET A 132 11.95 -7.94 8.35
C MET A 132 12.79 -6.70 8.67
N PRO A 133 13.93 -6.84 9.37
CA PRO A 133 14.78 -5.70 9.69
C PRO A 133 15.44 -5.15 8.43
N VAL A 134 15.60 -3.83 8.37
CA VAL A 134 16.38 -3.18 7.32
C VAL A 134 17.84 -3.65 7.43
N SER A 135 18.31 -4.36 6.41
CA SER A 135 19.71 -4.75 6.30
C SER A 135 20.52 -3.63 5.64
N THR A 136 21.69 -3.34 6.17
CA THR A 136 22.67 -2.46 5.51
C THR A 136 23.66 -3.30 4.71
N ILE A 137 24.41 -2.67 3.80
CA ILE A 137 25.47 -3.35 3.04
C ILE A 137 26.49 -4.03 3.98
N ASP A 138 26.71 -3.43 5.15
CA ASP A 138 27.67 -3.92 6.16
C ASP A 138 27.06 -4.94 7.15
N ASP A 139 25.73 -5.15 7.15
CA ASP A 139 25.01 -6.08 8.04
C ASP A 139 23.97 -6.89 7.24
N VAL A 140 24.46 -7.68 6.28
CA VAL A 140 23.63 -8.61 5.51
C VAL A 140 23.28 -9.81 6.38
N ARG A 141 21.98 -9.96 6.66
CA ARG A 141 21.46 -11.08 7.45
C ARG A 141 20.58 -11.99 6.60
N VAL A 142 20.71 -13.29 6.82
CA VAL A 142 19.87 -14.31 6.19
C VAL A 142 18.81 -14.74 7.21
N TYR A 143 17.56 -14.75 6.79
CA TYR A 143 16.43 -15.15 7.60
C TYR A 143 15.65 -16.26 6.90
N ASP A 144 15.15 -17.22 7.68
CA ASP A 144 14.16 -18.15 7.18
C ASP A 144 12.87 -17.39 6.90
N VAL A 145 12.29 -17.63 5.72
CA VAL A 145 11.03 -17.01 5.32
C VAL A 145 9.90 -17.72 6.09
N PRO A 146 9.06 -16.98 6.85
CA PRO A 146 7.95 -17.54 7.64
C PRO A 146 6.76 -17.87 6.73
N VAL A 147 6.95 -18.84 5.82
CA VAL A 147 6.00 -19.16 4.75
C VAL A 147 4.63 -19.56 5.29
N ASN A 148 4.58 -20.34 6.37
CA ASN A 148 3.32 -20.82 6.93
C ASN A 148 2.50 -19.68 7.52
N GLU A 149 3.14 -18.78 8.26
CA GLU A 149 2.53 -17.59 8.83
C GLU A 149 2.02 -16.68 7.72
N MET A 150 2.80 -16.48 6.65
CA MET A 150 2.36 -15.72 5.48
C MET A 150 1.11 -16.33 4.83
N ILE A 151 1.07 -17.65 4.64
CA ILE A 151 -0.12 -18.36 4.11
C ILE A 151 -1.33 -18.15 5.02
N LEU A 152 -1.16 -18.23 6.34
CA LEU A 152 -2.24 -17.98 7.31
C LEU A 152 -2.75 -16.54 7.22
N ARG A 153 -1.87 -15.54 7.13
CA ARG A 153 -2.26 -14.12 6.99
C ARG A 153 -3.02 -13.86 5.70
N ILE A 154 -2.58 -14.44 4.58
CA ILE A 154 -3.28 -14.32 3.29
C ILE A 154 -4.66 -15.00 3.37
N THR A 155 -4.72 -16.22 3.88
CA THR A 155 -5.96 -16.99 4.01
C THR A 155 -6.96 -16.27 4.90
N GLN A 156 -6.49 -15.69 6.01
CA GLN A 156 -7.32 -14.89 6.91
C GLN A 156 -7.89 -13.66 6.20
N ALA A 157 -7.06 -12.88 5.49
CA ALA A 157 -7.52 -11.68 4.78
C ALA A 157 -8.61 -12.01 3.75
N LEU A 158 -8.45 -13.12 3.01
CA LEU A 158 -9.47 -13.62 2.09
C LEU A 158 -10.74 -14.08 2.82
N SER A 159 -10.59 -14.84 3.91
CA SER A 159 -11.71 -15.34 4.71
C SER A 159 -12.54 -14.21 5.32
N GLU A 160 -11.90 -13.19 5.90
CA GLU A 160 -12.57 -12.04 6.50
C GLU A 160 -13.37 -11.25 5.46
N LYS A 161 -12.79 -11.07 4.26
CA LYS A 161 -13.49 -10.41 3.15
C LYS A 161 -14.65 -11.23 2.63
N TYR A 162 -14.48 -12.54 2.47
CA TYR A 162 -15.56 -13.43 2.08
C TYR A 162 -16.72 -13.37 3.08
N GLN A 163 -16.43 -13.47 4.39
CA GLN A 163 -17.44 -13.41 5.45
C GLN A 163 -18.16 -12.06 5.52
N LYS A 164 -17.48 -10.96 5.22
CA LYS A 164 -18.08 -9.61 5.21
C LYS A 164 -19.19 -9.46 4.15
N TYR A 165 -19.10 -10.20 3.05
CA TYR A 165 -20.00 -10.09 1.89
C TYR A 165 -20.89 -11.33 1.66
N GLN A 166 -20.89 -12.30 2.59
CA GLN A 166 -21.90 -13.34 2.71
C GLN A 166 -23.20 -12.75 3.29
#